data_AF-A0A8T4BC67-F1
#
_entry.id   AF-A0A8T4BC67-F1
#
_cell.length_a   1.000
_cell.length_b   1.000
_cell.length_c   1.000
_cell.angle_alpha   90.00
_cell.angle_beta   90.00
_cell.angle_gamma   90.00
#
_symmetry.space_group_name_H-M   'P 1'
#
loop_
_entity.id
_entity.type
_entity.pdbx_description
1 polymer ?
#
loop_
_entity_poly.entity_id
_entity_poly.type
_entity_poly.pdbx_seq_one_letter_code
_entity_poly.pdbx_strand_id
1 'polypeptide(L)'
;MAEDSVNVESRTSSQDKRWTIMAALLGTNTAVMLFQGIEQESNPTQIREFALAIIAATLPFQGIYFLIYTFVMEHDAKLSEEMLIRLQKASALCQLVAYISLVGVGMMWYNISTYVGLFFIISTILAIIFIRLAMNPYRISESESLD
;
A
#
# COMPACT_ATOMS: atom_id res chain seq x y z
N MET A 1 -39.16 7.40 -7.72
CA MET A 1 -38.45 6.49 -6.81
C MET A 1 -37.26 5.94 -7.58
N ALA A 2 -36.08 6.54 -7.42
CA ALA A 2 -34.87 6.21 -8.14
C ALA A 2 -33.63 6.51 -7.26
N GLU A 3 -33.63 5.99 -6.03
CA GLU A 3 -32.57 6.25 -5.05
C GLU A 3 -31.94 4.96 -4.49
N ASP A 4 -32.03 3.83 -5.20
CA ASP A 4 -31.44 2.57 -4.72
C ASP A 4 -30.73 1.77 -5.83
N SER A 5 -30.19 2.46 -6.84
CA SER A 5 -29.11 1.86 -7.65
C SER A 5 -27.83 1.91 -6.84
N VAL A 6 -27.73 1.01 -5.85
CA VAL A 6 -26.56 0.82 -5.01
C VAL A 6 -25.33 0.79 -5.92
N ASN A 7 -24.38 1.64 -5.59
CA ASN A 7 -23.18 1.98 -6.35
C ASN A 7 -22.15 0.83 -6.33
N VAL A 8 -22.56 -0.38 -6.75
CA VAL A 8 -21.77 -1.62 -6.73
C VAL A 8 -20.50 -1.46 -7.59
N GLU A 9 -20.62 -0.83 -8.76
CA GLU A 9 -19.51 -0.57 -9.69
C GLU A 9 -18.39 0.34 -9.10
N SER A 10 -18.76 1.32 -8.25
CA SER A 10 -17.75 2.16 -7.60
C SER A 10 -16.98 1.41 -6.50
N ARG A 11 -17.67 0.51 -5.79
CA ARG A 11 -17.08 -0.26 -4.69
C ARG A 11 -16.07 -1.24 -5.26
N THR A 12 -16.45 -1.98 -6.29
CA THR A 12 -15.57 -2.91 -7.01
C THR A 12 -14.38 -2.18 -7.61
N SER A 13 -14.59 -1.09 -8.37
CA SER A 13 -13.49 -0.35 -9.00
C SER A 13 -12.50 0.28 -8.00
N SER A 14 -12.96 0.73 -6.84
CA SER A 14 -12.08 1.25 -5.78
C SER A 14 -11.29 0.13 -5.09
N GLN A 15 -11.90 -1.05 -4.93
CA GLN A 15 -11.25 -2.26 -4.42
C GLN A 15 -10.17 -2.74 -5.38
N ASP A 16 -10.48 -2.80 -6.67
CA ASP A 16 -9.56 -3.27 -7.72
C ASP A 16 -8.29 -2.41 -7.80
N LYS A 17 -8.44 -1.09 -7.70
CA LYS A 17 -7.30 -0.16 -7.63
C LYS A 17 -6.37 -0.46 -6.45
N ARG A 18 -6.93 -0.70 -5.26
CA ARG A 18 -6.14 -1.02 -4.05
C ARG A 18 -5.46 -2.37 -4.17
N TRP A 19 -6.14 -3.35 -4.77
CA TRP A 19 -5.60 -4.67 -5.03
C TRP A 19 -4.42 -4.63 -5.99
N THR A 20 -4.52 -3.92 -7.12
CA THR A 20 -3.43 -3.79 -8.08
C THR A 20 -2.19 -3.17 -7.44
N ILE A 21 -2.36 -2.14 -6.61
CA ILE A 21 -1.25 -1.51 -5.89
C ILE A 21 -0.55 -2.52 -4.97
N MET A 22 -1.32 -3.32 -4.22
CA MET A 22 -0.73 -4.32 -3.33
C MET A 22 -0.09 -5.49 -4.06
N ALA A 23 -0.67 -5.95 -5.17
CA ALA A 23 -0.06 -6.98 -6.01
C ALA A 23 1.29 -6.51 -6.56
N ALA A 24 1.37 -5.26 -7.04
CA ALA A 24 2.61 -4.67 -7.50
C ALA A 24 3.66 -4.53 -6.37
N LEU A 25 3.22 -4.13 -5.17
CA LEU A 25 4.09 -4.02 -4.00
C LEU A 25 4.63 -5.38 -3.55
N LEU A 26 3.77 -6.39 -3.47
CA LEU A 26 4.15 -7.76 -3.12
C LEU A 26 5.15 -8.34 -4.13
N GLY A 27 4.89 -8.16 -5.43
CA GLY A 27 5.80 -8.60 -6.48
C GLY A 27 7.17 -7.92 -6.40
N THR A 28 7.17 -6.61 -6.17
CA THR A 28 8.42 -5.82 -6.03
C THR A 28 9.22 -6.25 -4.80
N ASN A 29 8.57 -6.37 -3.64
CA ASN A 29 9.22 -6.82 -2.41
C ASN A 29 9.79 -8.23 -2.53
N THR A 30 9.07 -9.15 -3.18
CA THR A 30 9.53 -10.51 -3.43
C THR A 30 10.76 -10.52 -4.33
N ALA A 31 10.76 -9.73 -5.40
CA ALA A 31 11.91 -9.58 -6.29
C ALA A 31 13.12 -8.97 -5.58
N VAL A 32 12.91 -7.92 -4.77
CA VAL A 32 13.97 -7.30 -3.96
C VAL A 32 14.55 -8.31 -2.99
N MET A 33 13.72 -9.07 -2.27
CA MET A 33 14.18 -10.12 -1.35
C MET A 33 15.03 -11.17 -2.07
N LEU A 34 14.63 -11.61 -3.27
CA LEU A 34 15.38 -12.59 -4.03
C LEU A 34 16.76 -12.06 -4.45
N PHE A 35 16.80 -10.93 -5.16
CA PHE A 35 18.05 -10.44 -5.74
C PHE A 35 18.97 -9.80 -4.71
N GLN A 36 18.43 -9.00 -3.79
CA GLN A 36 19.24 -8.38 -2.75
C GLN A 36 19.57 -9.36 -1.64
N GLY A 37 18.80 -10.44 -1.45
CA GLY A 37 19.19 -11.54 -0.56
C GLY A 37 20.45 -12.25 -1.05
N ILE A 38 20.51 -12.58 -2.34
CA ILE A 38 21.70 -13.18 -2.96
C ILE A 38 22.90 -12.23 -2.86
N GLU A 39 22.70 -10.95 -3.16
CA GLU A 39 23.77 -9.94 -3.07
C GLU A 39 24.21 -9.67 -1.62
N GLN A 40 23.32 -9.83 -0.65
CA GLN A 40 23.67 -9.71 0.77
C GLN A 40 24.54 -10.89 1.23
N GLU A 41 24.31 -12.10 0.72
CA GLU A 41 25.18 -13.25 1.01
C GLU A 41 26.56 -13.10 0.38
N SER A 42 26.65 -12.52 -0.83
CA SER A 42 27.94 -12.31 -1.52
C SER A 42 28.72 -11.09 -0.99
N ASN A 43 28.02 -10.00 -0.66
CA ASN A 43 28.59 -8.74 -0.18
C ASN A 43 27.71 -8.14 0.94
N PRO A 44 27.96 -8.53 2.20
CA PRO A 44 27.09 -8.16 3.30
C PRO A 44 27.24 -6.68 3.67
N THR A 45 26.11 -5.98 3.72
CA THR A 45 26.03 -4.63 4.28
C THR A 45 24.91 -4.52 5.31
N GLN A 46 25.13 -3.77 6.40
CA GLN A 46 24.16 -3.65 7.49
C GLN A 46 22.86 -2.95 7.05
N ILE A 47 22.96 -1.95 6.17
CA ILE A 47 21.79 -1.21 5.65
C ILE A 47 20.89 -2.15 4.85
N ARG A 48 21.47 -2.99 4.00
CA ARG A 48 20.71 -3.97 3.20
C ARG A 48 20.07 -5.04 4.08
N GLU A 49 20.78 -5.54 5.08
CA GLU A 49 20.20 -6.51 6.04
C GLU A 49 18.97 -5.93 6.75
N PHE A 50 19.08 -4.71 7.27
CA PHE A 50 17.96 -4.05 7.94
C PHE A 50 16.79 -3.77 7.00
N ALA A 51 17.08 -3.34 5.77
CA ALA A 51 16.06 -3.12 4.73
C ALA A 51 15.34 -4.43 4.35
N LEU A 52 16.10 -5.53 4.15
CA LEU A 52 15.56 -6.86 3.89
C LEU A 52 14.72 -7.38 5.06
N ALA A 53 15.16 -7.16 6.30
CA ALA A 53 14.41 -7.57 7.49
C ALA A 53 13.04 -6.89 7.57
N ILE A 54 12.97 -5.59 7.27
CA ILE A 54 11.70 -4.85 7.20
C ILE A 54 10.81 -5.43 6.11
N ILE A 55 11.34 -5.64 4.90
CA ILE A 55 10.57 -6.20 3.79
C ILE A 55 10.04 -7.60 4.18
N ALA A 56 10.90 -8.46 4.70
CA ALA A 56 10.54 -9.81 5.16
C ALA A 56 9.43 -9.79 6.22
N ALA A 57 9.50 -8.89 7.20
CA ALA A 57 8.49 -8.77 8.25
C ALA A 57 7.12 -8.32 7.71
N THR A 58 7.09 -7.54 6.61
CA THR A 58 5.85 -7.03 6.01
C THR A 58 5.19 -7.96 4.99
N LEU A 59 5.96 -8.88 4.38
CA LEU A 59 5.45 -9.82 3.37
C LEU A 59 4.26 -10.67 3.82
N PRO A 60 4.23 -11.25 5.05
CA PRO A 60 3.08 -12.01 5.52
C PRO A 60 1.80 -11.17 5.53
N PHE A 61 1.88 -9.90 5.94
CA PHE A 61 0.73 -8.99 5.97
C PHE A 61 0.21 -8.68 4.57
N GLN A 62 1.10 -8.58 3.58
CA GLN A 62 0.72 -8.42 2.16
C GLN A 62 0.00 -9.67 1.64
N GLY A 63 0.48 -10.86 2.01
CA GLY A 63 -0.18 -12.13 1.68
C GLY A 63 -1.58 -12.25 2.32
N ILE A 64 -1.71 -11.93 3.62
CA ILE A 64 -2.99 -11.95 4.31
C ILE A 64 -3.96 -10.91 3.73
N TYR A 65 -3.50 -9.71 3.39
CA TYR A 65 -4.31 -8.71 2.68
C TYR A 65 -4.88 -9.28 1.38
N PHE A 66 -4.03 -9.96 0.59
CA PHE A 66 -4.44 -10.58 -0.67
C PHE A 66 -5.47 -11.70 -0.46
N LEU A 67 -5.28 -12.55 0.55
CA LEU A 67 -6.24 -13.61 0.89
C LEU A 67 -7.58 -13.05 1.34
N ILE A 68 -7.57 -12.03 2.22
CA ILE A 68 -8.79 -11.34 2.65
C ILE A 68 -9.51 -10.76 1.43
N TYR A 69 -8.79 -10.07 0.55
CA TYR A 69 -9.37 -9.46 -0.64
C TYR A 69 -10.04 -10.49 -1.55
N THR A 70 -9.31 -11.57 -1.89
CA THR A 70 -9.83 -12.63 -2.75
C THR A 70 -11.04 -13.31 -2.11
N PHE A 71 -11.01 -13.52 -0.79
CA PHE A 71 -12.13 -14.09 -0.05
C PHE A 71 -13.38 -13.19 -0.07
N VAL A 72 -13.24 -11.87 0.12
CA VAL A 72 -14.38 -10.94 -0.04
C VAL A 72 -14.92 -11.02 -1.46
N MET A 73 -14.06 -10.97 -2.46
CA MET A 73 -14.47 -10.96 -3.86
C MET A 73 -15.19 -12.25 -4.28
N GLU A 74 -14.72 -13.41 -3.81
CA GLU A 74 -15.32 -14.72 -4.13
C GLU A 74 -16.64 -14.99 -3.38
N HIS A 75 -16.87 -14.32 -2.25
CA HIS A 75 -18.02 -14.58 -1.39
C HIS A 75 -18.91 -13.36 -1.11
N ASP A 76 -18.74 -12.26 -1.86
CA ASP A 76 -19.39 -10.97 -1.60
C ASP A 76 -20.92 -11.09 -1.41
N ALA A 77 -21.60 -11.86 -2.27
CA ALA A 77 -23.04 -12.06 -2.20
C ALA A 77 -23.54 -12.90 -0.99
N LYS A 78 -22.63 -13.57 -0.27
CA LYS A 78 -22.96 -14.44 0.88
C LYS A 78 -22.47 -13.86 2.21
N LEU A 79 -21.72 -12.75 2.19
CA LEU A 79 -21.19 -12.14 3.39
C LEU A 79 -22.28 -11.32 4.10
N SER A 80 -22.41 -11.52 5.42
CA SER A 80 -23.14 -10.56 6.24
C SER A 80 -22.36 -9.24 6.33
N GLU A 81 -23.10 -8.14 6.44
CA GLU A 81 -22.52 -6.79 6.54
C GLU A 81 -21.53 -6.67 7.72
N GLU A 82 -21.85 -7.30 8.86
CA GLU A 82 -20.97 -7.34 10.03
C GLU A 82 -19.64 -8.04 9.75
N MET A 83 -19.64 -9.15 9.01
CA MET A 83 -18.42 -9.87 8.66
C MET A 83 -17.57 -9.06 7.67
N LEU A 84 -18.21 -8.41 6.70
CA LEU A 84 -17.54 -7.55 5.73
C LEU A 84 -16.83 -6.37 6.41
N ILE A 85 -17.46 -5.71 7.39
CA ILE A 85 -16.84 -4.63 8.17
C ILE A 85 -15.62 -5.15 8.96
N ARG A 86 -15.72 -6.33 9.58
CA ARG A 86 -14.59 -6.94 10.30
C ARG A 86 -13.42 -7.24 9.36
N LEU A 87 -13.71 -7.79 8.18
CA LEU A 87 -12.69 -8.12 7.17
C LEU A 87 -12.05 -6.87 6.57
N GLN A 88 -12.82 -5.81 6.34
CA GLN A 88 -12.29 -4.51 5.90
C GLN A 88 -11.38 -3.86 6.94
N LYS A 89 -11.71 -3.95 8.23
CA LYS A 89 -10.82 -3.46 9.31
C LYS A 89 -9.52 -4.26 9.34
N ALA A 90 -9.61 -5.59 9.23
CA ALA A 90 -8.44 -6.45 9.19
C ALA A 90 -7.55 -6.16 7.96
N SER A 91 -8.16 -5.98 6.77
CA SER A 91 -7.41 -5.65 5.56
C SER A 91 -6.79 -4.26 5.63
N ALA A 92 -7.48 -3.26 6.19
CA ALA A 92 -6.90 -1.92 6.38
C ALA A 92 -5.66 -1.94 7.30
N LEU A 93 -5.68 -2.75 8.37
CA LEU A 93 -4.51 -2.93 9.24
C LEU A 93 -3.37 -3.62 8.49
N CYS A 94 -3.67 -4.70 7.75
CA CYS A 94 -2.66 -5.38 6.94
C CYS A 94 -2.06 -4.44 5.88
N GLN A 95 -2.90 -3.59 5.28
CA GLN A 95 -2.48 -2.59 4.30
C GLN A 95 -1.55 -1.54 4.91
N LEU A 96 -1.84 -1.07 6.12
CA LEU A 96 -0.96 -0.14 6.83
C LEU A 96 0.43 -0.75 7.07
N VAL A 97 0.48 -1.98 7.61
CA VAL A 97 1.74 -2.68 7.88
C VAL A 97 2.48 -2.98 6.58
N ALA A 98 1.77 -3.39 5.53
CA ALA A 98 2.34 -3.63 4.21
C ALA A 98 3.02 -2.39 3.63
N TYR A 99 2.49 -1.18 3.83
CA TYR A 99 3.13 0.04 3.34
C TYR A 99 4.41 0.43 4.09
N ILE A 100 4.66 -0.12 5.28
CA ILE A 100 5.95 0.03 5.97
C ILE A 100 7.09 -0.55 5.10
N SER A 101 6.80 -1.51 4.22
CA SER A 101 7.80 -2.10 3.31
C SER A 101 8.45 -1.05 2.40
N LEU A 102 7.76 0.04 2.08
CA LEU A 102 8.28 1.13 1.25
C LEU A 102 9.49 1.80 1.90
N VAL A 103 9.58 1.81 3.24
CA VAL A 103 10.76 2.29 3.96
C VAL A 103 11.95 1.38 3.68
N GLY A 104 11.75 0.06 3.71
CA GLY A 104 12.79 -0.92 3.35
C GLY A 104 13.28 -0.74 1.91
N VAL A 105 12.36 -0.58 0.95
CA VAL A 105 12.72 -0.31 -0.45
C VAL A 105 13.48 1.01 -0.59
N GLY A 106 13.05 2.08 0.09
CA GLY A 106 13.74 3.37 0.08
C GLY A 106 15.17 3.28 0.64
N MET A 107 15.36 2.55 1.74
CA MET A 107 16.69 2.28 2.30
C MET A 107 17.57 1.49 1.33
N MET A 108 17.00 0.53 0.61
CA MET A 108 17.70 -0.25 -0.41
C MET A 108 18.22 0.65 -1.54
N TRP A 109 17.39 1.57 -2.04
CA TRP A 109 17.82 2.51 -3.08
C TRP A 109 18.91 3.46 -2.61
N TYR A 110 18.86 3.89 -1.35
CA TYR A 110 19.93 4.69 -0.75
C TYR A 110 21.25 3.91 -0.66
N ASN A 111 21.19 2.62 -0.38
CA ASN A 111 22.35 1.74 -0.34
C ASN A 111 22.99 1.55 -1.74
N ILE A 112 22.17 1.47 -2.80
CA ILE A 112 22.65 1.36 -4.19
C ILE A 112 23.33 2.67 -4.64
N SER A 113 22.69 3.81 -4.41
CA SER A 113 23.25 5.12 -4.76
C SER A 113 22.64 6.22 -3.90
N THR A 114 23.50 6.97 -3.21
CA THR A 114 23.10 8.11 -2.37
C THR A 114 22.28 9.14 -3.15
N TYR A 115 22.60 9.37 -4.43
CA TYR A 115 21.83 10.30 -5.27
C TYR A 115 20.41 9.80 -5.54
N VAL A 116 20.26 8.51 -5.86
CA VAL A 116 18.94 7.91 -6.13
C VAL A 116 18.05 8.03 -4.89
N GLY A 117 18.60 7.68 -3.71
CA GLY A 117 17.88 7.83 -2.45
C GLY A 117 17.50 9.29 -2.14
N LEU A 118 18.43 10.24 -2.36
CA LEU A 118 18.16 11.66 -2.12
C LEU A 118 17.05 12.21 -3.02
N PHE A 119 17.10 11.93 -4.33
CA PHE A 119 16.08 12.37 -5.28
C PHE A 119 14.72 11.72 -5.00
N PHE A 120 14.70 10.47 -4.54
CA PHE A 120 13.46 9.81 -4.11
C PHE A 120 12.79 10.54 -2.92
N ILE A 121 13.57 10.92 -1.90
CA ILE A 121 13.04 11.64 -0.73
C ILE A 121 12.54 13.03 -1.13
N ILE A 122 13.31 13.78 -1.94
CA ILE A 122 12.89 15.10 -2.43
C ILE A 122 11.60 15.00 -3.24
N SER A 123 11.53 14.04 -4.17
CA SER A 123 10.34 13.79 -4.98
C SER A 123 9.12 13.44 -4.13
N THR A 124 9.31 12.59 -3.11
CA THR A 124 8.25 12.22 -2.17
C THR A 124 7.69 13.43 -1.42
N ILE A 125 8.57 14.30 -0.91
CA ILE A 125 8.16 15.53 -0.22
C ILE A 125 7.38 16.45 -1.17
N LEU A 126 7.87 16.65 -2.39
CA LEU A 126 7.20 17.46 -3.40
C LEU A 126 5.83 16.90 -3.77
N ALA A 127 5.70 15.58 -3.91
CA ALA A 127 4.42 14.91 -4.19
C ALA A 127 3.41 15.13 -3.06
N ILE A 128 3.84 15.02 -1.79
CA ILE A 128 2.97 15.28 -0.63
C ILE A 128 2.51 16.75 -0.62
N ILE A 129 3.42 17.70 -0.86
CA ILE A 129 3.09 19.12 -0.96
C ILE A 129 2.10 19.35 -2.09
N PHE A 130 2.36 18.78 -3.27
CA PHE A 130 1.50 18.90 -4.44
C PHE A 130 0.08 18.40 -4.18
N ILE A 131 -0.07 17.22 -3.58
CA ILE A 131 -1.39 16.67 -3.22
C ILE A 131 -2.09 17.60 -2.22
N ARG A 132 -1.39 18.12 -1.21
CA ARG A 132 -1.99 19.05 -0.25
C ARG A 132 -2.45 20.35 -0.91
N LEU A 133 -1.67 20.90 -1.83
CA LEU A 133 -2.05 22.11 -2.57
C LEU A 133 -3.25 21.83 -3.49
N ALA A 134 -3.24 20.71 -4.20
CA ALA A 134 -4.32 20.33 -5.12
C ALA A 134 -5.65 20.03 -4.40
N MET A 135 -5.61 19.45 -3.21
CA MET A 135 -6.80 19.15 -2.41
C MET A 135 -7.25 20.30 -1.50
N ASN A 136 -6.45 21.36 -1.35
CA ASN A 136 -6.82 22.50 -0.49
C ASN A 136 -8.15 23.16 -0.91
N PRO A 137 -8.45 23.36 -2.21
CA PRO A 137 -9.74 23.89 -2.66
C PRO A 137 -10.93 23.00 -2.26
N TYR A 138 -10.79 21.67 -2.37
CA TYR A 138 -11.85 20.73 -1.97
C TYR A 138 -12.17 20.85 -0.47
N ARG A 139 -11.14 20.97 0.37
CA ARG A 139 -11.31 21.14 1.82
C ARG A 139 -12.02 22.45 2.18
N ILE A 140 -11.79 23.51 1.41
CA ILE A 140 -12.45 24.82 1.61
C ILE A 140 -13.93 24.75 1.24
N SER A 141 -14.27 24.11 0.11
CA SER A 141 -15.67 23.93 -0.29
C SER A 141 -16.48 23.04 0.66
N GLU A 142 -15.84 22.04 1.28
CA GLU A 142 -16.49 21.18 2.27
C GLU A 142 -16.80 21.96 3.56
N SER A 143 -15.88 22.82 4.02
CA SER A 143 -16.12 23.65 5.21
C SER A 143 -17.22 24.70 5.02
N GLU A 144 -17.36 25.28 3.83
CA GLU A 144 -18.39 26.29 3.53
C GLU A 144 -19.80 25.68 3.36
N SER A 145 -19.87 24.36 3.11
CA SER A 145 -21.15 23.61 3.03
C SER A 145 -21.69 23.12 4.38
N LEU A 146 -20.90 23.28 5.44
CA LEU A 146 -21.22 22.88 6.82
C LEU A 146 -21.61 24.07 7.72
N ASP A 147 -21.47 25.31 7.23
CA ASP A 147 -21.95 26.56 7.85
C ASP A 147 -23.26 27.03 7.18
#